data_AF-A0A7X6ASL8-F1
#
_entry.id   AF-A0A7X6ASL8-F1
#
_cell.length_a   1.000
_cell.length_b   1.000
_cell.length_c   1.000
_cell.angle_alpha   90.00
_cell.angle_beta   90.00
_cell.angle_gamma   90.00
#
_symmetry.space_group_name_H-M   'P 1'
#
loop_
_entity.id
_entity.type
_entity.pdbx_description
1 polymer ?
#
loop_
_entity_poly.entity_id
_entity_poly.type
_entity_poly.pdbx_seq_one_letter_code
_entity_poly.pdbx_strand_id
1 'polypeptide(L)' 'MQALRDPAVRARLHAGATSEEAGVLAGLARWDRLRVVEGFTDETRALEGQTIGEVMERRGVESSGPNAFDTLLE' A
#
# COMPACT_ATOMS: atom_id res chain seq x y z
N MET A 1 8.71 -14.76 -2.84
CA MET A 1 8.67 -13.27 -2.87
C MET A 1 9.61 -12.64 -3.91
N GLN A 2 10.15 -13.38 -4.89
CA GLN A 2 11.05 -12.77 -5.90
C GLN A 2 10.29 -11.94 -6.95
N ALA A 3 9.15 -12.43 -7.42
CA ALA A 3 8.36 -11.77 -8.47
C ALA A 3 7.81 -10.39 -8.03
N LEU A 4 7.51 -10.19 -6.75
CA LEU A 4 6.99 -8.91 -6.24
C LEU A 4 8.05 -7.81 -6.19
N ARG A 5 9.34 -8.15 -6.37
CA ARG A 5 10.40 -7.13 -6.47
C ARG A 5 10.31 -6.34 -7.78
N ASP A 6 9.70 -6.93 -8.81
CA ASP A 6 9.48 -6.27 -10.10
C ASP A 6 8.29 -5.28 -10.01
N PRO A 7 8.52 -3.97 -10.21
CA PRO A 7 7.45 -2.96 -10.20
C PRO A 7 6.36 -3.23 -11.24
N ALA A 8 6.71 -3.78 -12.41
CA ALA A 8 5.73 -4.08 -13.46
C ALA A 8 4.79 -5.22 -13.04
N VAL A 9 5.32 -6.20 -12.30
CA VAL A 9 4.49 -7.27 -11.71
C VAL A 9 3.53 -6.68 -10.69
N ARG A 10 3.99 -5.79 -9.81
CA ARG A 10 3.12 -5.14 -8.81
C ARG A 10 2.05 -4.27 -9.46
N ALA A 11 2.40 -3.49 -10.48
CA ALA A 11 1.46 -2.66 -11.22
C ALA A 11 0.36 -3.51 -11.89
N ARG A 12 0.72 -4.62 -12.54
CA ARG A 12 -0.25 -5.56 -13.13
C ARG A 12 -1.19 -6.16 -12.08
N LEU A 13 -0.65 -6.55 -10.93
CA LEU A 13 -1.44 -7.11 -9.83
C LEU A 13 -2.39 -6.06 -9.23
N HIS A 14 -1.90 -4.82 -9.03
CA HIS A 14 -2.73 -3.72 -8.56
C HIS A 14 -3.89 -3.44 -9.52
N ALA A 15 -3.62 -3.34 -10.83
CA ALA A 15 -4.64 -3.11 -11.84
C ALA A 15 -5.73 -4.19 -11.83
N GLY A 16 -5.36 -5.47 -11.70
CA GLY A 16 -6.33 -6.55 -11.57
C GLY A 16 -7.09 -6.55 -10.24
N ALA A 17 -6.47 -6.10 -9.16
CA ALA A 17 -7.09 -6.04 -7.84
C ALA A 17 -8.06 -4.86 -7.68
N THR A 18 -7.96 -3.83 -8.52
CA THR A 18 -8.84 -2.65 -8.53
C THR A 18 -9.77 -2.61 -9.76
N SER A 19 -9.78 -3.67 -10.58
CA SER A 19 -10.63 -3.74 -11.77
C SER A 19 -12.10 -3.99 -11.42
N GLU A 20 -12.99 -3.76 -12.39
CA GLU A 20 -14.42 -4.04 -12.24
C GLU A 20 -14.69 -5.53 -11.98
N GLU A 21 -13.91 -6.42 -12.60
CA GLU A 21 -14.01 -7.87 -12.44
C GLU A 21 -13.68 -8.35 -11.02
N ALA A 22 -12.86 -7.60 -10.27
CA ALA A 22 -12.59 -7.88 -8.86
C ALA A 22 -13.83 -7.64 -7.98
N GLY A 23 -14.79 -6.83 -8.44
CA GLY A 23 -16.07 -6.59 -7.80
C GLY A 23 -15.92 -6.19 -6.33
N VAL A 24 -16.66 -6.89 -5.45
CA VAL A 24 -16.65 -6.62 -4.00
C VAL A 24 -15.28 -6.81 -3.34
N LEU A 25 -14.39 -7.61 -3.94
CA LEU A 25 -13.06 -7.89 -3.40
C LEU A 25 -12.08 -6.75 -3.64
N ALA A 26 -12.38 -5.81 -4.55
CA ALA A 26 -11.53 -4.65 -4.80
C ALA A 26 -11.31 -3.79 -3.55
N GLY A 27 -12.26 -3.82 -2.61
CA GLY A 27 -12.12 -3.15 -1.31
C GLY A 27 -10.94 -3.63 -0.47
N LEU A 28 -10.49 -4.89 -0.65
CA LEU A 28 -9.35 -5.45 0.06
C LEU A 28 -8.01 -4.89 -0.43
N ALA A 29 -7.97 -4.40 -1.68
CA ALA A 29 -6.78 -3.81 -2.28
C ALA A 29 -6.59 -2.33 -1.95
N ARG A 30 -7.40 -1.78 -1.04
CA ARG A 30 -7.33 -0.40 -0.57
C ARG A 30 -6.30 -0.22 0.53
N TRP A 31 -5.03 -0.33 0.13
CA TRP A 31 -3.88 -0.22 1.04
C TRP A 31 -3.85 1.11 1.80
N ASP A 32 -4.29 2.20 1.15
CA ASP A 32 -4.44 3.55 1.71
C ASP A 32 -5.22 3.58 3.04
N ARG A 33 -6.17 2.67 3.21
CA ARG A 33 -7.05 2.59 4.38
C ARG A 33 -6.53 1.68 5.49
N LEU A 34 -5.48 0.91 5.22
CA LEU A 34 -4.91 0.01 6.23
C LEU A 34 -4.16 0.83 7.27
N ARG A 35 -4.25 0.42 8.53
CA ARG A 35 -3.57 1.05 9.66
C ARG A 35 -2.35 0.25 10.06
N VAL A 36 -1.24 0.94 10.35
CA VAL A 36 -0.07 0.34 10.97
C VAL A 36 -0.41 0.01 12.42
N VAL A 37 -0.47 -1.28 12.74
CA VAL A 37 -0.78 -1.75 14.11
C VAL A 37 0.49 -1.96 14.93
N GLU A 38 1.59 -2.36 14.29
CA GLU A 38 2.85 -2.68 14.95
C GLU A 38 4.04 -2.42 14.01
N GLY A 39 5.11 -1.84 14.55
CA GLY A 39 6.41 -1.69 13.94
C GLY A 39 7.50 -2.44 14.72
N PHE A 40 8.54 -2.87 14.01
CA PHE A 40 9.65 -3.66 14.57
C PHE A 40 10.98 -2.91 14.61
N THR A 41 11.00 -1.66 14.13
CA THR A 41 12.13 -0.72 14.17
C THR A 41 11.64 0.61 14.75
N ASP A 42 12.54 1.46 15.25
CA ASP A 42 12.15 2.77 15.78
C ASP A 42 11.45 3.63 14.71
N GLU A 43 11.90 3.52 13.45
CA GLU A 43 11.30 4.18 12.31
C GLU A 43 9.87 3.69 12.02
N THR A 44 9.64 2.37 12.03
CA THR A 44 8.31 1.80 11.74
C THR A 44 7.36 1.95 12.92
N ARG A 45 7.87 1.93 14.16
CA ARG A 45 7.09 2.22 15.38
C ARG A 45 6.53 3.64 15.38
N ALA A 46 7.28 4.60 14.84
CA ALA A 46 6.81 5.97 14.69
C ALA A 46 5.63 6.13 13.71
N LEU A 47 5.28 5.07 12.96
CA LEU A 47 4.13 5.04 12.05
C LEU A 47 2.88 4.41 12.68
N GLU A 48 3.00 3.76 13.85
CA GLU A 48 1.87 3.06 14.49
C GLU A 48 0.68 4.01 14.71
N GLY A 49 -0.53 3.48 14.49
CA GLY A 49 -1.78 4.24 14.57
C GLY A 49 -2.14 5.03 13.31
N GLN A 50 -1.16 5.34 12.44
CA GLN A 50 -1.41 6.00 11.16
C GLN A 50 -1.90 4.99 10.11
N THR A 51 -2.72 5.49 9.20
CA THR A 51 -3.08 4.80 7.95
C THR A 51 -1.95 4.92 6.93
N ILE A 52 -1.86 3.99 6.00
CA ILE A 52 -0.87 4.07 4.92
C ILE A 52 -1.05 5.35 4.09
N GLY A 53 -2.29 5.80 3.88
CA GLY A 53 -2.56 7.09 3.24
C GLY A 53 -1.95 8.28 3.98
N GLU A 54 -2.08 8.35 5.31
CA GLU A 54 -1.44 9.40 6.12
C GLU A 54 0.10 9.33 6.05
N VAL A 55 0.66 8.12 6.01
CA VAL A 55 2.12 7.93 5.84
C VAL A 55 2.58 8.41 4.46
N MET A 56 1.82 8.15 3.40
CA MET A 56 2.09 8.65 2.05
C MET A 56 2.07 10.17 1.99
N GLU A 57 1.04 10.80 2.55
CA GLU A 57 0.91 12.27 2.60
C GLU A 57 2.11 12.89 3.33
N ARG A 58 2.52 12.31 4.46
CA ARG A 58 3.70 12.76 5.22
C ARG A 58 5.00 12.63 4.42
N ARG A 59 5.09 11.62 3.55
CA ARG A 59 6.24 11.37 2.67
C ARG A 59 6.17 12.16 1.35
N GLY A 60 5.09 12.92 1.10
CA GLY A 60 4.89 13.66 -0.15
C GLY A 60 4.53 12.77 -1.34
N VAL A 61 4.00 11.57 -1.07
CA VAL A 61 3.56 10.61 -2.09
C VAL A 61 2.05 10.75 -2.28
N GLU A 62 1.59 10.83 -3.54
CA GLU A 62 0.17 10.96 -3.86
C GLU A 62 -0.61 9.70 -3.44
N SER A 63 -1.63 9.85 -2.59
CA SER A 63 -2.40 8.76 -1.96
C SER A 63 -3.40 8.04 -2.87
N SER A 64 -3.62 8.55 -4.08
CA SER A 64 -4.65 8.07 -5.03
C SER A 64 -4.13 7.08 -6.10
N GLY A 65 -2.87 6.66 -6.04
CA GLY A 65 -2.22 5.83 -7.07
C GLY A 65 -1.86 4.39 -6.67
N PRO A 66 -1.19 3.63 -7.55
CA PRO A 66 -0.72 2.25 -7.30
C PRO A 66 0.38 2.13 -6.23
N ASN A 67 0.83 3.27 -5.72
CA ASN A 67 1.97 3.52 -4.85
C ASN A 67 1.70 3.25 -3.36
N ALA A 68 0.45 3.01 -2.95
CA ALA A 68 0.14 2.72 -1.54
C ALA A 68 0.79 1.42 -1.04
N PHE A 69 0.84 0.37 -1.87
CA PHE A 69 1.59 -0.84 -1.53
C PHE A 69 3.10 -0.60 -1.56
N ASP A 70 3.60 0.19 -2.51
CA ASP A 70 5.03 0.48 -2.64
C ASP A 70 5.57 1.24 -1.42
N THR A 71 4.73 2.07 -0.79
CA THR A 71 5.07 2.79 0.45
C THR A 71 5.43 1.85 1.61
N LEU A 72 4.96 0.60 1.58
CA LEU A 72 5.28 -0.42 2.58
C LEU A 72 6.65 -1.07 2.37
N LEU A 73 7.27 -0.88 1.20
CA LEU A 73 8.55 -1.50 0.83
C LEU A 73 9.76 -0.58 1.12
N GLU A 74 9.51 0.68 1.47
CA GLU A 74 10.50 1.71 1.81
C GLU A 74 10.52 1.99 3.32
#